data_AF-A0A562D6F2-F1
#
_entry.id   AF-A0A562D6F2-F1
#
_cell.length_a   1.000
_cell.length_b   1.000
_cell.length_c   1.000
_cell.angle_alpha   90.00
_cell.angle_beta   90.00
_cell.angle_gamma   90.00
#
_symmetry.space_group_name_H-M   'P 1'
#
loop_
_entity.id
_entity.type
_entity.pdbx_description
1 polymer ?
#
loop_
_entity_poly.entity_id
_entity_poly.type
_entity_poly.pdbx_seq_one_letter_code
_entity_poly.pdbx_strand_id
1 'polypeptide(L)'
;MQESPEFQELRSRLRRFVFPVTAFFLAWYALYVLLATYADEFMATKVIGNINVGLILGLGQFVTTFVITAVYVKFAGRELDPRSAAIREELEGPQQ
;
A
#
# COMPACT_ATOMS: atom_id res chain seq x y z
N MET A 1 -15.73 -13.79 -24.98
CA MET A 1 -14.98 -12.52 -24.97
C MET A 1 -15.24 -11.84 -23.64
N GLN A 2 -14.18 -11.42 -22.97
CA GLN A 2 -14.09 -11.09 -21.55
C GLN A 2 -14.73 -9.72 -21.21
N GLU A 3 -16.04 -9.63 -21.37
CA GLU A 3 -16.83 -8.44 -21.02
C GLU A 3 -18.06 -8.82 -20.19
N SER A 4 -17.87 -9.55 -19.09
CA SER A 4 -18.94 -9.55 -18.08
C SER A 4 -18.90 -8.20 -17.33
N PRO A 5 -20.05 -7.54 -17.11
CA PRO A 5 -20.15 -6.28 -16.38
C PRO A 5 -19.44 -6.29 -15.01
N GLU A 6 -19.40 -7.45 -14.34
CA GLU A 6 -18.68 -7.66 -13.07
C GLU A 6 -17.17 -7.41 -13.18
N PHE A 7 -16.52 -7.82 -14.28
CA PHE A 7 -15.07 -7.59 -14.45
C PHE A 7 -14.74 -6.11 -14.66
N GLN A 8 -15.64 -5.35 -15.29
CA GLN A 8 -15.43 -3.91 -15.47
C GLN A 8 -15.61 -3.15 -14.15
N GLU A 9 -16.58 -3.55 -13.33
CA GLU A 9 -16.83 -2.92 -12.04
C GLU A 9 -15.65 -3.14 -11.08
N LEU A 10 -15.14 -4.39 -11.02
CA LEU A 10 -13.96 -4.76 -10.25
C LEU A 10 -12.70 -4.00 -10.70
N ARG A 11 -12.50 -3.88 -12.02
CA ARG A 11 -11.37 -3.13 -12.60
C ARG A 11 -11.47 -1.62 -12.35
N SER A 12 -12.68 -1.06 -12.26
CA SER A 12 -12.89 0.34 -11.89
C SER A 12 -12.55 0.59 -10.42
N ARG A 13 -12.99 -0.31 -9.52
CA ARG A 13 -12.71 -0.24 -8.08
C ARG A 13 -11.23 -0.37 -7.79
N LEU A 14 -10.56 -1.33 -8.43
CA LEU A 14 -9.11 -1.50 -8.30
C LEU A 14 -8.34 -0.27 -8.79
N ARG A 15 -8.68 0.30 -9.95
CA ARG A 15 -8.04 1.53 -10.44
C ARG A 15 -8.24 2.70 -9.49
N ARG A 16 -9.45 2.87 -8.95
CA ARG A 16 -9.76 3.97 -8.02
C ARG A 16 -8.97 3.86 -6.72
N PHE A 17 -8.52 2.66 -6.36
CA PHE A 17 -7.60 2.43 -5.24
C PHE A 17 -6.12 2.59 -5.65
N VAL A 18 -5.68 1.95 -6.73
CA VAL A 18 -4.27 1.90 -7.13
C VAL A 18 -3.77 3.25 -7.62
N PHE A 19 -4.55 4.00 -8.44
CA PHE A 19 -4.07 5.27 -8.99
C PHE A 19 -3.69 6.31 -7.92
N PRO A 20 -4.53 6.59 -6.90
CA PRO A 20 -4.14 7.49 -5.82
C PRO A 20 -2.93 6.99 -5.02
N VAL A 21 -2.86 5.68 -4.75
CA VAL A 21 -1.75 5.08 -3.99
C VAL A 21 -0.43 5.21 -4.77
N THR A 22 -0.44 4.92 -6.07
CA THR A 22 0.72 5.10 -6.94
C THR A 22 1.12 6.58 -7.04
N ALA A 23 0.16 7.48 -7.23
CA ALA A 23 0.45 8.92 -7.29
C ALA A 23 1.07 9.42 -5.98
N PHE A 24 0.54 9.00 -4.83
CA PHE A 24 1.11 9.29 -3.51
C PHE A 24 2.53 8.74 -3.39
N PHE A 25 2.77 7.48 -3.77
CA PHE A 25 4.08 6.86 -3.69
C PHE A 25 5.11 7.60 -4.56
N LEU A 26 4.74 7.96 -5.79
CA LEU A 26 5.61 8.73 -6.69
C LEU A 26 5.91 10.12 -6.15
N ALA A 27 4.91 10.83 -5.63
CA ALA A 27 5.10 12.14 -5.01
C ALA A 27 6.01 12.05 -3.77
N TRP A 28 5.81 11.03 -2.93
CA TRP A 28 6.62 10.78 -1.74
C TRP A 28 8.08 10.43 -2.07
N TYR A 29 8.28 9.59 -3.10
CA TYR A 29 9.62 9.27 -3.60
C TYR A 29 10.31 10.50 -4.20
N ALA A 30 9.60 11.28 -5.03
CA ALA A 30 10.15 12.49 -5.62
C ALA A 30 10.51 13.52 -4.55
N LEU A 31 9.67 13.69 -3.53
CA LEU A 31 9.95 14.56 -2.38
C LEU A 31 11.25 14.14 -1.67
N TYR A 32 11.44 12.85 -1.42
CA TYR A 32 12.68 12.34 -0.83
C TYR A 32 13.90 12.65 -1.70
N VAL A 33 13.84 12.39 -3.01
CA VAL A 33 14.95 12.67 -3.93
C VAL A 33 15.28 14.16 -3.98
N LEU A 34 14.25 15.02 -4.04
CA LEU A 34 14.44 16.47 -4.06
C LEU A 34 15.09 16.96 -2.76
N LEU A 35 14.62 16.50 -1.60
CA LEU A 35 15.25 16.84 -0.32
C LEU A 35 16.68 16.32 -0.24
N ALA A 36 16.93 15.10 -0.71
CA ALA A 36 18.25 14.47 -0.73
C ALA A 36 19.24 15.14 -1.69
N THR A 37 18.78 15.93 -2.65
CA THR A 37 19.63 16.57 -3.67
C THR A 37 19.82 18.06 -3.43
N TYR A 38 18.78 18.74 -2.91
CA TYR A 38 18.78 20.19 -2.76
C TYR A 38 18.82 20.64 -1.30
N ALA A 39 18.55 19.77 -0.34
CA ALA A 39 18.44 20.10 1.08
C ALA A 39 19.35 19.22 1.94
N ASP A 40 20.62 19.10 1.55
CA ASP A 40 21.62 18.26 2.23
C ASP A 40 21.76 18.59 3.71
N GLU A 41 21.76 19.87 4.08
CA GLU A 41 21.82 20.31 5.48
C GLU A 41 20.60 19.87 6.29
N PHE A 42 19.41 19.93 5.68
CA PHE A 42 18.19 19.44 6.30
C PHE A 42 18.23 17.92 6.49
N MET A 43 18.67 17.18 5.47
CA MET A 43 18.81 15.72 5.53
C MET A 43 19.86 15.27 6.54
N ALA A 44 20.92 16.06 6.74
CA ALA A 44 21.98 15.82 7.73
C ALA A 44 21.57 16.21 9.16
N THR A 45 20.44 16.91 9.35
CA THR A 45 19.99 17.35 10.67
C THR A 45 19.77 16.14 11.59
N LYS A 46 20.52 16.10 12.70
CA LYS A 46 20.43 15.02 13.68
C LYS A 46 19.18 15.21 14.55
N VAL A 47 18.42 14.13 14.72
CA VAL A 47 17.19 14.08 15.51
C VAL A 47 17.45 13.43 16.86
N ILE A 48 18.03 12.22 16.86
CA ILE A 48 18.38 11.49 18.09
C ILE A 48 19.74 10.81 17.90
N GLY A 49 20.74 11.23 18.67
CA GLY A 49 22.10 10.68 18.57
C GLY A 49 22.65 10.82 17.14
N ASN A 50 22.93 9.68 16.50
CA ASN A 50 23.43 9.61 15.12
C ASN A 50 22.33 9.44 14.06
N ILE A 51 21.05 9.44 14.47
CA ILE A 51 19.90 9.35 13.55
C ILE A 51 19.62 10.75 13.02
N ASN A 52 19.70 10.93 11.70
CA ASN A 52 19.35 12.17 11.03
C ASN A 52 18.01 12.06 10.28
N VAL A 53 17.51 13.21 9.85
CA VAL A 53 16.23 13.33 9.11
C VAL A 53 16.27 12.48 7.84
N GLY A 54 17.39 12.49 7.10
CA GLY A 54 17.53 11.69 5.89
C GLY A 54 17.37 10.19 6.12
N LEU A 55 17.95 9.66 7.20
CA LEU A 55 17.79 8.26 7.60
C LEU A 55 16.33 7.93 7.95
N ILE A 56 15.65 8.84 8.67
CA ILE A 56 14.23 8.67 9.03
C ILE A 56 13.36 8.66 7.77
N LEU A 57 13.55 9.62 6.87
CA LEU A 57 12.79 9.70 5.62
C LEU A 57 13.07 8.50 4.71
N GLY A 58 14.33 8.07 4.62
CA GLY A 58 14.73 6.86 3.90
C GLY A 58 14.08 5.61 4.46
N LEU A 59 14.09 5.41 5.78
CA LEU A 59 13.38 4.30 6.43
C LEU A 59 11.86 4.41 6.24
N GLY A 60 11.33 5.63 6.23
CA GLY A 60 9.94 5.92 5.93
C GLY A 60 9.51 5.44 4.54
N GLN A 61 10.40 5.43 3.54
CA GLN A 61 10.11 4.84 2.22
C GLN A 61 9.81 3.34 2.33
N PHE A 62 10.61 2.60 3.11
CA PHE A 62 10.39 1.17 3.33
C PHE A 62 9.08 0.91 4.08
N VAL A 63 8.85 1.64 5.18
CA VAL A 63 7.61 1.54 5.96
C VAL A 63 6.39 1.80 5.07
N THR A 64 6.44 2.85 4.25
CA THR A 64 5.35 3.19 3.31
C THR A 64 5.11 2.07 2.30
N THR A 65 6.16 1.44 1.79
CA THR A 65 6.05 0.29 0.87
C THR A 65 5.33 -0.89 1.53
N PHE A 66 5.69 -1.23 2.77
CA PHE A 66 5.00 -2.28 3.52
C PHE A 66 3.55 -1.92 3.81
N VAL A 67 3.27 -0.66 4.18
CA VAL A 67 1.91 -0.18 4.41
C VAL A 67 1.07 -0.29 3.13
N ILE A 68 1.58 0.17 1.99
CA ILE A 68 0.89 0.04 0.70
C ILE A 68 0.57 -1.42 0.39
N THR A 69 1.54 -2.31 0.59
CA THR A 69 1.36 -3.75 0.37
C THR A 69 0.31 -4.33 1.32
N ALA A 70 0.36 -4.00 2.60
CA ALA A 70 -0.61 -4.46 3.60
C ALA A 70 -2.03 -3.95 3.31
N VAL A 71 -2.18 -2.68 2.92
CA VAL A 71 -3.47 -2.11 2.53
C VAL A 71 -3.99 -2.78 1.27
N TYR A 72 -3.12 -3.07 0.29
CA TYR A 72 -3.49 -3.83 -0.91
C TYR A 72 -3.97 -5.24 -0.56
N VAL A 73 -3.23 -5.99 0.27
CA VAL A 73 -3.62 -7.33 0.71
C VAL A 73 -4.95 -7.29 1.46
N LYS A 74 -5.17 -6.27 2.31
CA LYS A 74 -6.45 -6.07 3.00
C LYS A 74 -7.58 -5.71 2.04
N PHE A 75 -7.33 -4.91 1.02
CA PHE A 75 -8.30 -4.56 -0.02
C PHE A 75 -8.69 -5.81 -0.84
N ALA A 76 -7.69 -6.57 -1.30
CA ALA A 76 -7.91 -7.83 -1.99
C ALA A 76 -8.64 -8.85 -1.10
N GLY A 77 -8.24 -8.95 0.18
CA GLY A 77 -8.92 -9.78 1.18
C GLY A 77 -10.38 -9.41 1.36
N ARG A 78 -10.72 -8.11 1.46
CA ARG A 78 -12.11 -7.65 1.58
C ARG A 78 -12.97 -7.88 0.33
N GLU A 79 -12.38 -7.80 -0.86
CA GLU A 79 -13.08 -8.07 -2.11
C GLU A 79 -13.21 -9.60 -2.37
N LEU A 80 -12.31 -10.42 -1.80
CA LEU A 80 -12.33 -11.89 -1.87
C LEU A 80 -13.06 -12.57 -0.69
N ASP A 81 -13.22 -11.88 0.44
CA ASP A 81 -13.80 -12.42 1.69
C ASP A 81 -15.30 -12.76 1.65
N PRO A 82 -16.13 -12.30 0.69
CA PRO A 82 -17.45 -12.92 0.49
C PRO A 82 -17.36 -14.41 0.10
N ARG A 83 -16.18 -14.89 -0.35
CA ARG A 83 -15.95 -16.31 -0.68
C ARG A 83 -15.25 -17.10 0.43
N SER A 84 -14.46 -16.46 1.29
CA SER A 84 -13.77 -17.16 2.39
C SER A 84 -14.72 -17.50 3.53
N ALA A 85 -15.75 -16.66 3.79
CA ALA A 85 -16.81 -16.97 4.75
C ALA A 85 -17.66 -18.18 4.30
N ALA A 86 -18.01 -18.27 3.01
CA ALA A 86 -18.75 -19.39 2.45
C ALA A 86 -17.95 -20.72 2.52
N ILE A 87 -16.64 -20.68 2.31
CA ILE A 87 -15.76 -21.87 2.42
C ILE A 87 -15.58 -22.30 3.89
N ARG A 88 -15.56 -21.34 4.83
CA ARG A 88 -15.49 -21.64 6.27
C ARG A 88 -16.78 -22.27 6.78
N GLU A 89 -17.93 -21.83 6.29
CA GLU A 89 -19.25 -22.39 6.62
C GLU A 89 -19.48 -23.78 6.00
N GLU A 90 -18.91 -24.05 4.82
CA GLU A 90 -18.92 -25.37 4.18
C GLU A 90 -17.93 -26.35 4.84
N LEU A 91 -16.77 -25.86 5.34
CA LEU A 91 -15.79 -26.66 6.09
C LEU A 91 -16.18 -26.90 7.56
N GLU A 92 -16.97 -26.01 8.17
CA GLU A 92 -17.56 -26.15 9.51
C GLU A 92 -18.94 -26.84 9.47
N GLY A 93 -19.27 -27.55 8.38
CA GLY A 93 -20.44 -28.41 8.30
C GLY A 93 -20.57 -29.29 9.55
N PRO A 94 -21.80 -29.45 10.10
CA PRO A 94 -22.01 -29.94 11.45
C PRO A 94 -21.31 -31.28 11.61
N GLN A 95 -20.31 -31.28 12.50
CA GLN A 95 -19.61 -32.47 12.93
C GLN A 95 -20.64 -33.39 13.62
N GLN A 96 -21.24 -34.28 12.83
CA GLN A 96 -22.00 -35.45 13.27
C GLN A 96 -21.15 -36.69 13.06
#